data_AF-A0AAD5T0D7-F1
#
_entry.id   AF-A0AAD5T0D7-F1
#
_cell.length_a   1.000
_cell.length_b   1.000
_cell.length_c   1.000
_cell.angle_alpha   90.00
_cell.angle_beta   90.00
_cell.angle_gamma   90.00
#
_symmetry.space_group_name_H-M   'P 1'
#
loop_
_entity.id
_entity.type
_entity.pdbx_description
1 polymer ?
#
loop_
_entity_poly.entity_id
_entity_poly.type
_entity_poly.pdbx_seq_one_letter_code
_entity_poly.pdbx_strand_id
1 'polypeptide(L)'
;MSSDSSSVMGGGSAAQSVIVPALYPKKGQPRQIGAVERFGLSAFAPAVAVLFTNPFDTAKVRLQLQGQREKAAKSGGVKSATSGVVYQNSFDAIHKILKNEGLRGIQKGLFPAILKEGSKNFFRIGMYDPIMTMIHDSSKGSSPPWKRMFAGSLCGVMGAFSCNPFELIKTRLQSQVSAQNSHHAVGHQFAYKNTLDAFRKTLKADGLKGLYRGAVLSMARSFVGSGVNLTTYSMVKEDLILRKGWKDDWRLDMIAGMSSGVMSCAAMNPIDVVRTRYYNQPYVNGRGTLYSSGTDAIKHIIKVEGVSAFYKGFTTHFLRIGPHFCLTFVFLGMFRRQLAQVYNYLDLRDSFKTFDKNGDGVLDSRELASAVREVIPKTNLNFEDAEYEKMILDATMRVLATADKDKSQTISFEEYPEMTQELQRIYVEKTTASELFGNIKQRTMKSFGI
;
A
#
# COMPACT_ATOMS: atom_id res chain seq x y z
N MET A 1 -16.58 19.85 -0.14
CA MET A 1 -16.60 18.99 -1.34
C MET A 1 -15.32 18.19 -1.35
N SER A 2 -15.46 16.86 -1.30
CA SER A 2 -14.37 15.91 -1.11
C SER A 2 -13.62 15.68 -2.41
N SER A 3 -12.42 16.26 -2.53
CA SER A 3 -11.39 15.82 -3.47
C SER A 3 -10.93 14.41 -3.05
N ASP A 4 -11.68 13.40 -3.47
CA ASP A 4 -11.15 12.35 -4.34
C ASP A 4 -9.73 11.83 -4.02
N SER A 5 -9.47 11.47 -2.76
CA SER A 5 -8.21 10.83 -2.35
C SER A 5 -8.13 9.34 -2.70
N SER A 6 -9.08 8.85 -3.50
CA SER A 6 -9.03 7.59 -4.25
C SER A 6 -8.83 7.80 -5.77
N SER A 7 -8.77 9.06 -6.25
CA SER A 7 -8.54 9.38 -7.67
C SER A 7 -7.23 10.13 -7.95
N VAL A 8 -6.49 10.58 -6.92
CA VAL A 8 -5.11 11.09 -7.11
C VAL A 8 -4.13 9.93 -7.29
N MET A 9 -4.22 9.27 -8.44
CA MET A 9 -3.12 8.61 -9.19
C MET A 9 -3.62 8.17 -10.59
N GLY A 10 -4.61 8.87 -11.15
CA GLY A 10 -5.03 8.78 -12.56
C GLY A 10 -4.90 10.17 -13.18
N GLY A 11 -3.67 10.62 -13.41
CA GLY A 11 -3.40 11.98 -13.87
C GLY A 11 -2.01 12.15 -14.45
N GLY A 12 -1.53 11.13 -15.18
CA GLY A 12 -0.49 11.32 -16.17
C GLY A 12 -1.20 11.37 -17.52
N SER A 13 -1.25 12.56 -18.12
CA SER A 13 -1.56 12.73 -19.54
C SER A 13 -0.46 12.08 -20.36
N ALA A 14 -0.46 10.75 -20.42
CA ALA A 14 0.16 10.00 -21.48
C ALA A 14 -0.94 9.82 -22.52
N ALA A 15 -0.68 10.25 -23.75
CA ALA A 15 -1.57 10.20 -24.89
C ALA A 15 -2.53 9.01 -24.81
N GLN A 16 -3.84 9.26 -24.97
CA GLN A 16 -4.83 8.21 -25.19
C GLN A 16 -4.32 7.33 -26.34
N SER A 17 -3.63 6.24 -26.01
CA SER A 17 -3.33 5.21 -26.97
C SER A 17 -4.67 4.63 -27.37
N VAL A 18 -5.05 4.82 -28.64
CA VAL A 18 -6.28 4.26 -29.19
C VAL A 18 -6.13 2.74 -29.15
N ILE A 19 -6.57 2.11 -28.06
CA ILE A 19 -6.50 0.65 -27.89
C ILE A 19 -7.40 0.05 -28.98
N VAL A 20 -6.80 -0.54 -30.00
CA VAL A 20 -7.53 -1.26 -31.04
C VAL A 20 -8.14 -2.50 -30.38
N PRO A 21 -9.48 -2.61 -30.31
CA PRO A 21 -10.13 -3.64 -29.52
C PRO A 21 -9.79 -5.08 -29.95
N ALA A 22 -9.47 -5.28 -31.23
CA ALA A 22 -9.21 -6.58 -31.84
C ALA A 22 -7.82 -7.17 -31.55
N LEU A 23 -6.83 -6.37 -31.13
CA LEU A 23 -5.48 -6.86 -30.82
C LEU A 23 -5.35 -7.43 -29.40
N TYR A 24 -6.37 -7.22 -28.57
CA TYR A 24 -6.43 -7.73 -27.20
C TYR A 24 -7.49 -8.83 -27.10
N PRO A 25 -7.23 -9.90 -26.32
CA PRO A 25 -8.09 -11.09 -26.28
C PRO A 25 -9.49 -10.82 -25.68
N LYS A 26 -9.76 -9.58 -25.26
CA LYS A 26 -11.03 -9.11 -24.67
C LYS A 26 -11.56 -7.82 -25.30
N LYS A 27 -11.60 -7.71 -26.64
CA LYS A 27 -12.32 -6.62 -27.35
C LYS A 27 -12.10 -5.24 -26.70
N GLY A 28 -10.85 -4.86 -26.48
CA GLY A 28 -10.47 -3.51 -26.06
C GLY A 28 -10.54 -3.17 -24.56
N GLN A 29 -10.71 -4.14 -23.65
CA GLN A 29 -10.54 -3.88 -22.21
C GLN A 29 -9.26 -4.56 -21.68
N PRO A 30 -8.23 -3.79 -21.26
CA PRO A 30 -7.04 -4.39 -20.65
C PRO A 30 -7.43 -5.17 -19.39
N ARG A 31 -6.76 -6.30 -19.13
CA ARG A 31 -7.01 -7.11 -17.95
C ARG A 31 -6.88 -6.24 -16.70
N GLN A 32 -8.00 -5.89 -16.07
CA GLN A 32 -7.96 -5.10 -14.84
C GLN A 32 -7.41 -5.97 -13.71
N ILE A 33 -6.51 -5.39 -12.91
CA ILE A 33 -5.99 -6.03 -11.69
C ILE A 33 -7.20 -6.48 -10.86
N GLY A 34 -7.32 -7.80 -10.68
CA GLY A 34 -8.42 -8.43 -9.98
C GLY A 34 -8.43 -8.01 -8.51
N ALA A 35 -9.55 -8.22 -7.84
CA ALA A 35 -9.68 -7.83 -6.44
C ALA A 35 -8.55 -8.49 -5.61
N VAL A 36 -8.38 -9.82 -5.72
CA VAL A 36 -7.35 -10.63 -5.03
C VAL A 36 -5.93 -10.10 -5.23
N GLU A 37 -5.58 -9.67 -6.44
CA GLU A 37 -4.27 -9.10 -6.73
C GLU A 37 -4.10 -7.71 -6.09
N ARG A 38 -5.14 -6.87 -6.13
CA ARG A 38 -5.12 -5.58 -5.41
C ARG A 38 -4.92 -5.81 -3.91
N PHE A 39 -5.59 -6.80 -3.32
CA PHE A 39 -5.38 -7.20 -1.93
C PHE A 39 -3.94 -7.67 -1.69
N GLY A 40 -3.42 -8.58 -2.52
CA GLY A 40 -2.06 -9.11 -2.41
C GLY A 40 -1.00 -8.01 -2.48
N LEU A 41 -1.11 -7.12 -3.47
CA LEU A 41 -0.26 -5.94 -3.61
C LEU A 41 -0.32 -5.02 -2.39
N SER A 42 -1.53 -4.79 -1.87
CA SER A 42 -1.75 -3.93 -0.71
C SER A 42 -1.19 -4.49 0.60
N ALA A 43 -1.02 -5.82 0.69
CA ALA A 43 -0.36 -6.48 1.82
C ALA A 43 1.16 -6.54 1.64
N PHE A 44 1.64 -6.77 0.42
CA PHE A 44 3.06 -6.95 0.13
C PHE A 44 3.86 -5.63 0.13
N ALA A 45 3.30 -4.54 -0.43
CA ALA A 45 3.99 -3.25 -0.47
C ALA A 45 4.38 -2.70 0.93
N PRO A 46 3.46 -2.67 1.92
CA PRO A 46 3.82 -2.28 3.30
C PRO A 46 4.82 -3.25 3.94
N ALA A 47 4.73 -4.56 3.65
CA ALA A 47 5.66 -5.55 4.19
C ALA A 47 7.10 -5.28 3.74
N VAL A 48 7.31 -4.89 2.48
CA VAL A 48 8.63 -4.49 1.97
C VAL A 48 9.06 -3.15 2.59
N ALA A 49 8.15 -2.18 2.74
CA ALA A 49 8.45 -0.91 3.40
C ALA A 49 8.94 -1.10 4.85
N VAL A 50 8.45 -2.12 5.56
CA VAL A 50 8.90 -2.44 6.93
C VAL A 50 10.39 -2.77 6.99
N LEU A 51 11.00 -3.33 5.95
CA LEU A 51 12.44 -3.64 5.96
C LEU A 51 13.29 -2.39 6.26
N PHE A 52 12.85 -1.25 5.75
CA PHE A 52 13.52 0.05 5.91
C PHE A 52 13.08 0.78 7.17
N THR A 53 11.84 0.57 7.64
CA THR A 53 11.30 1.32 8.78
C THR A 53 11.41 0.58 10.12
N ASN A 54 11.71 -0.72 10.12
CA ASN A 54 11.87 -1.52 11.32
C ASN A 54 12.95 -0.98 12.29
N PRO A 55 14.08 -0.38 11.82
CA PRO A 55 15.03 0.28 12.69
C PRO A 55 14.43 1.36 13.61
N PHE A 56 13.53 2.18 13.07
CA PHE A 56 12.83 3.21 13.85
C PHE A 56 11.82 2.62 14.82
N ASP A 57 11.18 1.51 14.47
CA ASP A 57 10.29 0.78 15.38
C ASP A 57 11.04 0.22 16.60
N THR A 58 12.20 -0.41 16.38
CA THR A 58 13.02 -0.95 17.48
C THR A 58 13.47 0.16 18.43
N ALA A 59 13.93 1.30 17.88
CA ALA A 59 14.30 2.46 18.69
C ALA A 59 13.12 3.03 19.49
N LYS A 60 11.93 3.15 18.86
CA LYS A 60 10.70 3.61 19.52
C LYS A 60 10.33 2.69 20.70
N VAL A 61 10.27 1.38 20.48
CA VAL A 61 9.88 0.42 21.53
C VAL A 61 10.81 0.52 22.73
N ARG A 62 12.12 0.61 22.50
CA ARG A 62 13.10 0.72 23.58
C ARG A 62 13.01 2.03 24.36
N LEU A 63 12.82 3.15 23.67
CA LEU A 63 12.59 4.46 24.31
C LEU A 63 11.31 4.48 25.17
N GLN A 64 10.22 3.88 24.68
CA GLN A 64 8.95 3.82 25.41
C GLN A 64 9.01 2.93 26.66
N LEU A 65 9.86 1.89 26.63
CA LEU A 65 10.08 0.95 27.74
C LEU A 65 11.10 1.45 28.77
N GLN A 66 11.99 2.38 28.40
CA GLN A 66 13.02 2.91 29.29
C GLN A 66 12.45 3.51 30.58
N GLY A 67 11.25 4.10 30.55
CA GLY A 67 10.59 4.63 31.75
C GLY A 67 10.38 3.59 32.86
N GLN A 68 10.18 2.32 32.50
CA GLN A 68 10.08 1.22 33.48
C GLN A 68 11.40 0.97 34.23
N ARG A 69 12.55 1.18 33.56
CA ARG A 69 13.89 1.04 34.15
C ARG A 69 14.23 2.22 35.05
N GLU A 70 13.86 3.44 34.66
CA GLU A 70 14.00 4.64 35.52
C GLU A 70 13.27 4.46 36.86
N LYS A 71 12.10 3.79 36.85
CA LYS A 71 11.38 3.40 38.07
C LYS A 71 12.17 2.38 38.90
N ALA A 72 12.62 1.27 38.31
CA ALA A 72 13.35 0.22 39.03
C ALA A 72 14.63 0.74 39.69
N ALA A 73 15.29 1.72 39.06
CA ALA A 73 16.45 2.40 39.61
C ALA A 73 16.11 3.37 40.76
N LYS A 74 14.96 4.06 40.71
CA LYS A 74 14.50 4.98 41.77
C LYS A 74 13.86 4.28 42.97
N SER A 75 13.28 3.09 42.80
CA SER A 75 12.58 2.35 43.86
C SER A 75 13.48 1.43 44.71
N GLY A 76 14.81 1.60 44.67
CA GLY A 76 15.75 1.01 45.64
C GLY A 76 16.00 -0.50 45.55
N GLY A 77 15.52 -1.20 44.51
CA GLY A 77 15.53 -2.67 44.47
C GLY A 77 16.83 -3.34 44.03
N VAL A 78 17.74 -2.65 43.31
CA VAL A 78 19.01 -3.24 42.87
C VAL A 78 20.09 -2.16 42.76
N LYS A 79 21.11 -2.22 43.62
CA LYS A 79 22.40 -1.54 43.41
C LYS A 79 23.21 -2.26 42.33
N SER A 80 22.71 -2.29 41.08
CA SER A 80 23.46 -2.86 39.95
C SER A 80 23.43 -1.90 38.76
N ALA A 81 24.56 -1.23 38.61
CA ALA A 81 25.10 -0.55 37.45
C ALA A 81 24.16 0.31 36.59
N THR A 82 24.45 1.62 36.65
CA THR A 82 24.08 2.66 35.68
C THR A 82 22.64 3.17 35.78
N SER A 83 22.38 3.98 36.83
CA SER A 83 21.24 4.90 36.98
C SER A 83 21.24 6.04 35.95
N GLY A 84 21.41 5.71 34.67
CA GLY A 84 21.43 6.67 33.57
C GLY A 84 20.26 6.44 32.61
N VAL A 85 19.71 7.53 32.08
CA VAL A 85 18.89 7.53 30.87
C VAL A 85 19.70 6.82 29.76
N VAL A 86 19.31 5.60 29.41
CA VAL A 86 20.07 4.75 28.47
C VAL A 86 20.10 5.38 27.08
N TYR A 87 18.97 5.97 26.67
CA TYR A 87 18.80 6.65 25.40
C TYR A 87 18.28 8.06 25.64
N GLN A 88 19.06 9.06 25.26
CA GLN A 88 18.68 10.47 25.40
C GLN A 88 17.71 10.89 24.30
N ASN A 89 17.97 10.42 23.08
CA ASN A 89 17.27 10.82 21.87
C ASN A 89 16.97 9.63 20.96
N SER A 90 16.09 9.87 19.99
CA SER A 90 15.72 8.93 18.92
C SER A 90 16.94 8.43 18.13
N PHE A 91 17.84 9.36 17.76
CA PHE A 91 19.07 9.04 17.02
C PHE A 91 20.13 8.38 17.90
N ASP A 92 20.23 8.78 19.17
CA ASP A 92 21.11 8.14 20.15
C ASP A 92 20.70 6.67 20.40
N ALA A 93 19.39 6.39 20.43
CA ALA A 93 18.89 5.02 20.48
C ALA A 93 19.34 4.20 19.27
N ILE A 94 19.13 4.71 18.05
CA ILE A 94 19.57 4.02 16.82
C ILE A 94 21.08 3.77 16.83
N HIS A 95 21.87 4.79 17.15
CA HIS A 95 23.33 4.70 17.18
C HIS A 95 23.83 3.68 18.20
N LYS A 96 23.33 3.72 19.44
CA LYS A 96 23.71 2.77 20.51
C LYS A 96 23.28 1.34 20.20
N ILE A 97 22.10 1.14 19.60
CA ILE A 97 21.64 -0.19 19.18
C ILE A 97 22.56 -0.74 18.10
N LEU A 98 22.89 0.09 17.10
CA LEU A 98 23.76 -0.32 16.00
C LEU A 98 25.18 -0.64 16.49
N LYS A 99 25.74 0.18 17.39
CA LYS A 99 27.08 -0.02 17.95
C LYS A 99 27.17 -1.28 18.83
N ASN A 100 26.15 -1.53 19.64
CA ASN A 100 26.22 -2.60 20.65
C ASN A 100 25.64 -3.94 20.18
N GLU A 101 24.65 -3.93 19.29
CA GLU A 101 23.96 -5.15 18.82
C GLU A 101 24.08 -5.39 17.30
N GLY A 102 24.70 -4.45 16.58
CA GLY A 102 24.86 -4.53 15.13
C GLY A 102 23.55 -4.46 14.34
N LEU A 103 23.65 -4.77 13.05
CA LEU A 103 22.53 -4.75 12.10
C LEU A 103 21.42 -5.74 12.45
N ARG A 104 21.78 -6.89 13.04
CA ARG A 104 20.79 -7.89 13.51
C ARG A 104 19.99 -7.37 14.71
N GLY A 105 20.59 -6.56 15.58
CA GLY A 105 19.92 -5.96 16.73
C GLY A 105 18.86 -4.94 16.34
N ILE A 106 19.18 -4.05 15.40
CA ILE A 106 18.27 -2.99 14.97
C ILE A 106 17.08 -3.52 14.15
N GLN A 107 17.26 -4.65 13.45
CA GLN A 107 16.21 -5.35 12.71
C GLN A 107 15.46 -6.43 13.53
N LYS A 108 15.63 -6.48 14.86
CA LYS A 108 14.87 -7.42 15.70
C LYS A 108 13.36 -7.28 15.48
N GLY A 109 12.66 -8.41 15.49
CA GLY A 109 11.21 -8.45 15.28
C GLY A 109 10.76 -8.17 13.83
N LEU A 110 11.66 -8.22 12.84
CA LEU A 110 11.30 -7.98 11.44
C LEU A 110 10.22 -8.93 10.91
N PHE A 111 10.39 -10.25 11.10
CA PHE A 111 9.42 -11.25 10.65
C PHE A 111 7.99 -11.01 11.20
N PRO A 112 7.78 -10.83 12.52
CA PRO A 112 6.45 -10.50 13.03
C PRO A 112 5.99 -9.10 12.60
N ALA A 113 6.89 -8.17 12.30
CA ALA A 113 6.51 -6.87 11.75
C ALA A 113 5.95 -6.97 10.31
N ILE A 114 6.53 -7.82 9.47
CA ILE A 114 6.02 -8.15 8.13
C ILE A 114 4.62 -8.77 8.23
N LEU A 115 4.45 -9.80 9.07
CA LEU A 115 3.15 -10.44 9.28
C LEU A 115 2.09 -9.48 9.82
N LYS A 116 2.49 -8.60 10.76
CA LYS A 116 1.62 -7.55 11.29
C LYS A 116 1.12 -6.62 10.18
N GLU A 117 2.02 -6.05 9.36
CA GLU A 117 1.60 -5.10 8.32
C GLU A 117 0.79 -5.78 7.22
N GLY A 118 1.12 -7.02 6.83
CA GLY A 118 0.31 -7.79 5.89
C GLY A 118 -1.12 -8.01 6.40
N SER A 119 -1.27 -8.54 7.62
CA SER A 119 -2.57 -8.76 8.27
C SER A 119 -3.36 -7.46 8.44
N LYS A 120 -2.72 -6.39 8.93
CA LYS A 120 -3.39 -5.10 9.15
C LYS A 120 -3.91 -4.50 7.84
N ASN A 121 -3.11 -4.51 6.78
CA ASN A 121 -3.50 -3.91 5.51
C ASN A 121 -4.54 -4.74 4.77
N PHE A 122 -4.52 -6.07 4.93
CA PHE A 122 -5.57 -6.95 4.43
C PHE A 122 -6.97 -6.51 4.88
N PHE A 123 -7.18 -6.29 6.19
CA PHE A 123 -8.47 -5.82 6.69
C PHE A 123 -8.73 -4.35 6.39
N ARG A 124 -7.69 -3.50 6.45
CA ARG A 124 -7.86 -2.05 6.28
C ARG A 124 -8.29 -1.65 4.89
N ILE A 125 -7.59 -2.13 3.86
CA ILE A 125 -7.88 -1.81 2.46
C ILE A 125 -8.96 -2.75 1.96
N GLY A 126 -8.86 -4.01 2.36
CA GLY A 126 -9.67 -5.04 1.78
C GLY A 126 -11.14 -5.08 2.20
N MET A 127 -11.42 -4.78 3.48
CA MET A 127 -12.80 -4.71 3.95
C MET A 127 -13.42 -3.33 3.79
N TYR A 128 -12.68 -2.34 3.29
CA TYR A 128 -13.19 -0.98 3.12
C TYR A 128 -14.35 -0.94 2.14
N ASP A 129 -14.18 -1.48 0.94
CA ASP A 129 -15.23 -1.44 -0.10
C ASP A 129 -16.48 -2.23 0.32
N PRO A 130 -16.39 -3.49 0.83
CA PRO A 130 -17.57 -4.21 1.32
C PRO A 130 -18.29 -3.51 2.47
N ILE A 131 -17.57 -2.89 3.40
CA ILE A 131 -18.19 -2.15 4.51
C ILE A 131 -18.87 -0.88 3.98
N MET A 132 -18.25 -0.19 3.02
CA MET A 132 -18.82 1.01 2.42
C MET A 132 -20.08 0.72 1.60
N THR A 133 -20.14 -0.39 0.85
CA THR A 133 -21.34 -0.78 0.10
C THR A 133 -22.50 -1.17 1.01
N MET A 134 -22.23 -1.68 2.21
CA MET A 134 -23.27 -1.92 3.22
C MET A 134 -23.81 -0.64 3.86
N ILE A 135 -22.98 0.38 4.06
CA ILE A 135 -23.35 1.63 4.77
C ILE A 135 -23.91 2.69 3.81
N HIS A 136 -23.49 2.65 2.55
CA HIS A 136 -23.86 3.63 1.54
C HIS A 136 -24.17 2.95 0.22
N ASP A 137 -25.41 3.14 -0.23
CA ASP A 137 -25.81 2.76 -1.56
C ASP A 137 -25.12 3.68 -2.58
N SER A 138 -24.24 3.10 -3.40
CA SER A 138 -23.48 3.80 -4.45
C SER A 138 -24.38 4.53 -5.46
N SER A 139 -25.66 4.18 -5.53
CA SER A 139 -26.68 4.87 -6.33
C SER A 139 -26.93 6.33 -5.89
N LYS A 140 -26.67 6.67 -4.61
CA LYS A 140 -26.97 7.99 -4.03
C LYS A 140 -25.81 9.01 -4.11
N GLY A 141 -24.81 8.76 -4.95
CA GLY A 141 -23.66 9.64 -5.14
C GLY A 141 -22.52 9.44 -4.13
N SER A 142 -21.57 10.39 -4.08
CA SER A 142 -20.32 10.30 -3.29
C SER A 142 -20.60 10.19 -1.78
N SER A 143 -20.05 9.16 -1.13
CA SER A 143 -20.33 8.92 0.30
C SER A 143 -19.88 10.08 1.19
N PRO A 144 -20.71 10.54 2.14
CA PRO A 144 -20.36 11.63 3.05
C PRO A 144 -19.12 11.30 3.91
N PRO A 145 -18.32 12.31 4.30
CA PRO A 145 -17.06 12.10 5.02
C PRO A 145 -17.20 11.27 6.30
N TRP A 146 -18.26 11.46 7.08
CA TRP A 146 -18.48 10.73 8.33
C TRP A 146 -18.73 9.22 8.11
N LYS A 147 -19.38 8.82 7.00
CA LYS A 147 -19.55 7.39 6.66
C LYS A 147 -18.22 6.76 6.29
N ARG A 148 -17.40 7.48 5.52
CA ARG A 148 -16.01 7.07 5.19
C ARG A 148 -15.16 6.92 6.45
N MET A 149 -15.33 7.81 7.44
CA MET A 149 -14.66 7.70 8.75
C MET A 149 -15.09 6.46 9.50
N PHE A 150 -16.39 6.20 9.56
CA PHE A 150 -16.93 5.09 10.30
C PHE A 150 -16.45 3.77 9.70
N ALA A 151 -16.55 3.62 8.38
CA ALA A 151 -16.03 2.46 7.66
C ALA A 151 -14.52 2.31 7.87
N GLY A 152 -13.74 3.37 7.66
CA GLY A 152 -12.28 3.33 7.84
C GLY A 152 -11.85 3.03 9.27
N SER A 153 -12.57 3.55 10.27
CA SER A 153 -12.34 3.26 11.69
C SER A 153 -12.69 1.81 12.01
N LEU A 154 -13.79 1.27 11.49
CA LEU A 154 -14.20 -0.11 11.68
C LEU A 154 -13.17 -1.07 11.05
N CYS A 155 -12.76 -0.84 9.80
CA CYS A 155 -11.68 -1.59 9.15
C CYS A 155 -10.37 -1.52 9.96
N GLY A 156 -10.06 -0.34 10.51
CA GLY A 156 -8.91 -0.12 11.38
C GLY A 156 -8.96 -0.93 12.67
N VAL A 157 -10.13 -1.00 13.32
CA VAL A 157 -10.37 -1.81 14.53
C VAL A 157 -10.25 -3.30 14.22
N MET A 158 -10.86 -3.77 13.13
CA MET A 158 -10.74 -5.17 12.69
C MET A 158 -9.30 -5.56 12.37
N GLY A 159 -8.58 -4.69 11.64
CA GLY A 159 -7.15 -4.89 11.35
C GLY A 159 -6.29 -4.89 12.62
N ALA A 160 -6.59 -4.00 13.58
CA ALA A 160 -5.89 -3.90 14.86
C ALA A 160 -6.10 -5.13 15.76
N PHE A 161 -7.28 -5.75 15.67
CA PHE A 161 -7.58 -7.02 16.35
C PHE A 161 -6.81 -8.17 15.69
N SER A 162 -6.89 -8.31 14.36
CA SER A 162 -6.21 -9.38 13.62
C SER A 162 -4.69 -9.35 13.80
N CYS A 163 -4.09 -8.16 13.80
CA CYS A 163 -2.63 -8.03 13.90
C CYS A 163 -2.09 -8.07 15.33
N ASN A 164 -2.95 -8.13 16.36
CA ASN A 164 -2.52 -8.04 17.77
C ASN A 164 -1.51 -9.12 18.19
N PRO A 165 -1.67 -10.41 17.83
CA PRO A 165 -0.70 -11.45 18.17
C PRO A 165 0.70 -11.17 17.63
N PHE A 166 0.79 -10.71 16.38
CA PHE A 166 2.06 -10.37 15.74
C PHE A 166 2.70 -9.14 16.39
N GLU A 167 1.89 -8.16 16.77
CA GLU A 167 2.38 -6.94 17.39
C GLU A 167 2.87 -7.13 18.83
N LEU A 168 2.20 -7.99 19.60
CA LEU A 168 2.66 -8.40 20.93
C LEU A 168 4.07 -9.01 20.84
N ILE A 169 4.25 -9.97 19.94
CA ILE A 169 5.52 -10.69 19.79
C ILE A 169 6.60 -9.81 19.21
N LYS A 170 6.27 -8.96 18.22
CA LYS A 170 7.18 -7.92 17.72
C LYS A 170 7.69 -7.06 18.87
N THR A 171 6.80 -6.55 19.70
CA THR A 171 7.15 -5.64 20.81
C THR A 171 8.07 -6.32 21.82
N ARG A 172 7.78 -7.58 22.19
CA ARG A 172 8.63 -8.35 23.12
C ARG A 172 9.99 -8.74 22.54
N LEU A 173 10.09 -8.97 21.22
CA LEU A 173 11.37 -9.24 20.56
C LEU A 173 12.20 -7.96 20.38
N GLN A 174 11.56 -6.82 20.13
CA GLN A 174 12.23 -5.52 19.99
C GLN A 174 12.74 -4.97 21.33
N SER A 175 12.06 -5.29 22.44
CA SER A 175 12.54 -4.98 23.78
C SER A 175 13.73 -5.84 24.21
N GLN A 176 13.91 -7.02 23.59
CA GLN A 176 14.94 -7.97 23.98
C GLN A 176 16.34 -7.49 23.58
N VAL A 177 17.24 -7.39 24.56
CA VAL A 177 18.66 -7.08 24.41
C VAL A 177 19.47 -8.37 24.62
N SER A 178 20.62 -8.48 23.97
CA SER A 178 21.49 -9.65 24.16
C SER A 178 22.00 -9.72 25.60
N ALA A 179 22.16 -10.93 26.16
CA ALA A 179 22.62 -11.14 27.53
C ALA A 179 24.01 -10.50 27.81
N GLN A 180 24.87 -10.42 26.79
CA GLN A 180 26.15 -9.70 26.86
C GLN A 180 26.03 -8.18 27.01
N ASN A 181 24.89 -7.58 26.65
CA ASN A 181 24.64 -6.13 26.68
C ASN A 181 23.60 -5.74 27.74
N SER A 182 23.60 -6.43 28.88
CA SER A 182 22.62 -6.26 29.97
C SER A 182 22.50 -4.81 30.49
N HIS A 183 23.54 -3.98 30.32
CA HIS A 183 23.48 -2.54 30.65
C HIS A 183 22.47 -1.75 29.79
N HIS A 184 22.12 -2.22 28.58
CA HIS A 184 21.16 -1.57 27.68
C HIS A 184 19.76 -2.20 27.68
N ALA A 185 19.52 -3.22 28.50
CA ALA A 185 18.22 -3.88 28.60
C ALA A 185 17.14 -2.92 29.12
N VAL A 186 16.00 -2.84 28.42
CA VAL A 186 14.85 -1.99 28.79
C VAL A 186 13.58 -2.84 28.90
N GLY A 187 12.83 -2.60 29.97
CA GLY A 187 11.66 -3.41 30.33
C GLY A 187 11.98 -4.89 30.58
N HIS A 188 10.96 -5.75 30.67
CA HIS A 188 11.15 -7.18 30.94
C HIS A 188 11.74 -7.92 29.72
N GLN A 189 12.69 -8.81 29.98
CA GLN A 189 13.45 -9.54 28.96
C GLN A 189 12.93 -10.97 28.88
N PHE A 190 12.18 -11.30 27.82
CA PHE A 190 11.51 -12.61 27.70
C PHE A 190 12.38 -13.76 27.14
N ALA A 191 13.69 -13.55 26.97
CA ALA A 191 14.67 -14.57 26.53
C ALA A 191 14.14 -15.51 25.41
N TYR A 192 13.60 -14.93 24.34
CA TYR A 192 13.16 -15.67 23.17
C TYR A 192 14.32 -15.92 22.22
N LYS A 193 14.38 -17.12 21.62
CA LYS A 193 15.39 -17.46 20.61
C LYS A 193 15.00 -16.95 19.22
N ASN A 194 13.72 -17.11 18.85
CA ASN A 194 13.17 -16.80 17.54
C ASN A 194 11.69 -16.38 17.66
N THR A 195 11.11 -15.83 16.59
CA THR A 195 9.67 -15.48 16.56
C THR A 195 8.76 -16.68 16.83
N LEU A 196 9.07 -17.86 16.26
CA LEU A 196 8.30 -19.08 16.50
C LEU A 196 8.42 -19.57 17.95
N ASP A 197 9.60 -19.41 18.55
CA ASP A 197 9.81 -19.72 19.98
C ASP A 197 9.00 -18.74 20.86
N ALA A 198 8.96 -17.46 20.51
CA ALA A 198 8.13 -16.47 21.20
C ALA A 198 6.63 -16.80 21.12
N PHE A 199 6.15 -17.22 19.95
CA PHE A 199 4.77 -17.70 19.77
C PHE A 199 4.49 -18.93 20.64
N ARG A 200 5.33 -19.97 20.54
CA ARG A 200 5.15 -21.24 21.28
C ARG A 200 5.19 -21.02 22.79
N LYS A 201 6.17 -20.28 23.31
CA LYS A 201 6.29 -19.97 24.74
C LYS A 201 5.11 -19.15 25.25
N THR A 202 4.66 -18.16 24.48
CA THR A 202 3.50 -17.35 24.87
C THR A 202 2.22 -18.18 24.87
N LEU A 203 2.01 -19.03 23.87
CA LEU A 203 0.88 -19.95 23.81
C LEU A 203 0.89 -20.97 24.96
N LYS A 204 2.07 -21.53 25.29
CA LYS A 204 2.21 -22.50 26.39
C LYS A 204 2.00 -21.86 27.76
N ALA A 205 2.44 -20.63 27.97
CA ALA A 205 2.33 -19.94 29.26
C ALA A 205 0.95 -19.31 29.50
N ASP A 206 0.37 -18.67 28.48
CA ASP A 206 -0.79 -17.80 28.62
C ASP A 206 -1.99 -18.19 27.72
N GLY A 207 -1.83 -19.23 26.90
CA GLY A 207 -2.83 -19.66 25.93
C GLY A 207 -3.12 -18.62 24.84
N LEU A 208 -4.23 -18.81 24.12
CA LEU A 208 -4.70 -17.89 23.08
C LEU A 208 -5.05 -16.50 23.63
N LYS A 209 -5.59 -16.44 24.87
CA LYS A 209 -5.89 -15.18 25.54
C LYS A 209 -4.63 -14.33 25.75
N GLY A 210 -3.47 -14.97 25.96
CA GLY A 210 -2.16 -14.31 26.04
C GLY A 210 -1.78 -13.50 24.79
N LEU A 211 -2.07 -14.04 23.59
CA LEU A 211 -1.76 -13.40 22.32
C LEU A 211 -2.62 -12.18 22.01
N TYR A 212 -3.83 -12.12 22.57
CA TYR A 212 -4.78 -11.02 22.41
C TYR A 212 -4.75 -10.01 23.57
N ARG A 213 -3.79 -10.15 24.50
CA ARG A 213 -3.56 -9.12 25.51
C ARG A 213 -3.26 -7.80 24.83
N GLY A 214 -3.85 -6.72 25.32
CA GLY A 214 -3.72 -5.36 24.78
C GLY A 214 -4.42 -5.12 23.43
N ALA A 215 -5.25 -6.06 22.94
CA ALA A 215 -6.07 -5.86 21.75
C ALA A 215 -7.01 -4.65 21.89
N VAL A 216 -7.62 -4.45 23.06
CA VAL A 216 -8.46 -3.27 23.34
C VAL A 216 -7.68 -1.96 23.17
N LEU A 217 -6.44 -1.91 23.68
CA LEU A 217 -5.56 -0.75 23.50
C LEU A 217 -5.17 -0.56 22.02
N SER A 218 -4.94 -1.65 21.28
CA SER A 218 -4.68 -1.63 19.83
C SER A 218 -5.85 -1.06 19.03
N MET A 219 -7.06 -1.49 19.35
CA MET A 219 -8.29 -1.04 18.72
C MET A 219 -8.57 0.43 19.06
N ALA A 220 -8.48 0.82 20.33
CA ALA A 220 -8.66 2.20 20.76
C ALA A 220 -7.68 3.17 20.08
N ARG A 221 -6.41 2.78 19.98
CA ARG A 221 -5.36 3.51 19.26
C ARG A 221 -5.72 3.73 17.79
N SER A 222 -6.26 2.70 17.13
CA SER A 222 -6.61 2.76 15.70
C SER A 222 -7.86 3.60 15.46
N PHE A 223 -8.85 3.50 16.36
CA PHE A 223 -10.05 4.34 16.35
C PHE A 223 -9.71 5.82 16.56
N VAL A 224 -8.93 6.16 17.59
CA VAL A 224 -8.50 7.54 17.88
C VAL A 224 -7.67 8.11 16.73
N GLY A 225 -6.74 7.33 16.18
CA GLY A 225 -5.94 7.77 15.03
C GLY A 225 -6.79 8.14 13.81
N SER A 226 -7.71 7.26 13.40
CA SER A 226 -8.60 7.53 12.27
C SER A 226 -9.54 8.71 12.53
N GLY A 227 -10.12 8.79 13.73
CA GLY A 227 -11.02 9.87 14.12
C GLY A 227 -10.33 11.24 14.10
N VAL A 228 -9.21 11.37 14.82
CA VAL A 228 -8.48 12.64 14.94
C VAL A 228 -7.93 13.09 13.58
N ASN A 229 -7.42 12.16 12.76
CA ASN A 229 -6.87 12.52 11.46
C ASN A 229 -7.94 13.17 10.56
N LEU A 230 -9.13 12.57 10.39
CA LEU A 230 -10.13 13.17 9.50
C LEU A 230 -10.79 14.42 10.09
N THR A 231 -11.09 14.43 11.40
CA THR A 231 -11.67 15.61 12.04
C THR A 231 -10.74 16.80 11.91
N THR A 232 -9.44 16.62 12.19
CA THR A 232 -8.46 17.70 12.05
C THR A 232 -8.31 18.14 10.59
N TYR A 233 -8.22 17.19 9.65
CA TYR A 233 -8.13 17.51 8.22
C TYR A 233 -9.34 18.34 7.75
N SER A 234 -10.56 17.93 8.13
CA SER A 234 -11.79 18.59 7.73
C SER A 234 -11.90 19.99 8.34
N MET A 235 -11.63 20.12 9.65
CA MET A 235 -11.68 21.41 10.34
C MET A 235 -10.64 22.40 9.80
N VAL A 236 -9.41 21.94 9.54
CA VAL A 236 -8.35 22.82 9.01
C VAL A 236 -8.67 23.25 7.58
N LYS A 237 -9.18 22.34 6.74
CA LYS A 237 -9.61 22.65 5.37
C LYS A 237 -10.76 23.66 5.37
N GLU A 238 -11.77 23.44 6.21
CA GLU A 238 -12.93 24.33 6.34
C GLU A 238 -12.52 25.73 6.85
N ASP A 239 -11.66 25.81 7.87
CA ASP A 239 -11.16 27.08 8.41
C ASP A 239 -10.36 27.88 7.37
N LEU A 240 -9.47 27.21 6.62
CA LEU A 240 -8.65 27.85 5.58
C LEU A 240 -9.48 28.36 4.39
N ILE A 241 -10.50 27.62 3.98
CA ILE A 241 -11.38 28.01 2.87
C ILE A 241 -12.33 29.13 3.31
N LEU A 242 -13.07 28.92 4.41
CA LEU A 242 -14.14 29.82 4.83
C LEU A 242 -13.62 31.11 5.48
N ARG A 243 -12.55 31.04 6.28
CA ARG A 243 -12.04 32.23 7.00
C ARG A 243 -10.91 32.94 6.28
N LYS A 244 -10.05 32.21 5.56
CA LYS A 244 -8.89 32.81 4.87
C LYS A 244 -9.06 32.94 3.37
N GLY A 245 -10.16 32.44 2.78
CA GLY A 245 -10.44 32.55 1.35
C GLY A 245 -9.43 31.80 0.47
N TRP A 246 -8.78 30.77 1.00
CA TRP A 246 -7.84 29.96 0.22
C TRP A 246 -8.58 29.15 -0.84
N LYS A 247 -8.00 29.05 -2.04
CA LYS A 247 -8.50 28.17 -3.11
C LYS A 247 -8.19 26.71 -2.77
N ASP A 248 -9.06 25.80 -3.23
CA ASP A 248 -8.84 24.36 -3.10
C ASP A 248 -7.71 23.91 -4.03
N ASP A 249 -6.48 23.93 -3.51
CA ASP A 249 -5.24 23.65 -4.22
C ASP A 249 -4.38 22.66 -3.42
N TRP A 250 -3.39 22.04 -4.07
CA TRP A 250 -2.50 21.04 -3.47
C TRP A 250 -1.78 21.56 -2.21
N ARG A 251 -1.52 22.86 -2.12
CA ARG A 251 -0.90 23.51 -0.95
C ARG A 251 -1.80 23.44 0.28
N LEU A 252 -3.10 23.68 0.09
CA LEU A 252 -4.09 23.59 1.15
C LEU A 252 -4.20 22.14 1.66
N ASP A 253 -4.28 21.19 0.73
CA ASP A 253 -4.33 19.76 1.07
C ASP A 253 -3.06 19.29 1.78
N MET A 254 -1.89 19.83 1.41
CA MET A 254 -0.63 19.54 2.09
C MET A 254 -0.62 20.08 3.53
N ILE A 255 -1.06 21.32 3.76
CA ILE A 255 -1.10 21.92 5.11
C ILE A 255 -2.14 21.21 5.99
N ALA A 256 -3.34 20.96 5.45
CA ALA A 256 -4.39 20.22 6.15
C ALA A 256 -3.92 18.79 6.48
N GLY A 257 -3.26 18.11 5.55
CA GLY A 257 -2.71 16.76 5.78
C GLY A 257 -1.55 16.72 6.77
N MET A 258 -0.64 17.69 6.74
CA MET A 258 0.47 17.76 7.70
C MET A 258 -0.04 18.06 9.11
N SER A 259 -0.94 19.04 9.26
CA SER A 259 -1.54 19.39 10.55
C SER A 259 -2.34 18.23 11.14
N SER A 260 -3.13 17.53 10.32
CA SER A 260 -3.88 16.34 10.75
C SER A 260 -2.95 15.19 11.14
N GLY A 261 -1.87 14.98 10.40
CA GLY A 261 -0.85 13.98 10.71
C GLY A 261 -0.17 14.22 12.06
N VAL A 262 0.24 15.46 12.34
CA VAL A 262 0.86 15.83 13.63
C VAL A 262 -0.14 15.66 14.78
N MET A 263 -1.38 16.13 14.63
CA MET A 263 -2.41 16.00 15.67
C MET A 263 -2.79 14.55 15.93
N SER A 264 -2.92 13.74 14.88
CA SER A 264 -3.15 12.30 15.00
C SER A 264 -1.99 11.61 15.72
N CYS A 265 -0.74 11.96 15.42
CA CYS A 265 0.42 11.42 16.14
C CYS A 265 0.37 11.79 17.62
N ALA A 266 0.03 13.04 17.94
CA ALA A 266 -0.05 13.52 19.32
C ALA A 266 -1.13 12.77 20.12
N ALA A 267 -2.30 12.55 19.53
CA ALA A 267 -3.40 11.84 20.17
C ALA A 267 -3.13 10.33 20.33
N MET A 268 -2.40 9.71 19.39
CA MET A 268 -2.10 8.28 19.43
C MET A 268 -0.95 7.92 20.37
N ASN A 269 -0.01 8.84 20.59
CA ASN A 269 1.21 8.55 21.33
C ASN A 269 0.98 8.10 22.79
N PRO A 270 0.07 8.70 23.58
CA PRO A 270 -0.24 8.21 24.92
C PRO A 270 -0.73 6.76 24.92
N ILE A 271 -1.60 6.40 23.98
CA ILE A 271 -2.13 5.04 23.85
C ILE A 271 -1.01 4.09 23.42
N ASP A 272 -0.13 4.52 22.51
CA ASP A 272 1.05 3.76 22.10
C ASP A 272 1.98 3.45 23.28
N VAL A 273 2.30 4.44 24.12
CA VAL A 273 3.18 4.24 25.28
C VAL A 273 2.59 3.23 26.27
N VAL A 274 1.31 3.40 26.62
CA VAL A 274 0.59 2.47 27.52
C VAL A 274 0.59 1.06 26.95
N ARG A 275 0.29 0.95 25.65
CA ARG A 275 0.22 -0.32 24.93
C ARG A 275 1.57 -1.03 24.88
N THR A 276 2.64 -0.33 24.51
CA THR A 276 4.00 -0.90 24.47
C THR A 276 4.41 -1.44 25.84
N ARG A 277 4.11 -0.69 26.91
CA ARG A 277 4.38 -1.11 28.29
C ARG A 277 3.52 -2.31 28.73
N TYR A 278 2.25 -2.33 28.33
CA TYR A 278 1.33 -3.43 28.60
C TYR A 278 1.70 -4.72 27.86
N TYR A 279 2.31 -4.63 26.67
CA TYR A 279 2.83 -5.79 25.93
C TYR A 279 4.08 -6.38 26.56
N ASN A 280 4.91 -5.53 27.15
CA ASN A 280 6.20 -5.92 27.69
C ASN A 280 6.18 -6.28 29.19
N GLN A 281 5.03 -6.25 29.88
CA GLN A 281 4.97 -6.68 31.27
C GLN A 281 4.97 -8.22 31.40
N PRO A 282 5.61 -8.80 32.43
CA PRO A 282 5.48 -10.21 32.73
C PRO A 282 4.09 -10.50 33.32
N TYR A 283 3.62 -11.71 33.07
CA TYR A 283 2.34 -12.18 33.56
C TYR A 283 2.56 -13.42 34.39
N VAL A 284 1.97 -13.43 35.59
CA VAL A 284 1.98 -14.58 36.50
C VAL A 284 0.52 -14.96 36.73
N ASN A 285 0.16 -16.22 36.45
CA ASN A 285 -1.21 -16.73 36.60
C ASN A 285 -2.28 -15.87 35.90
N GLY A 286 -1.99 -15.38 34.69
CA GLY A 286 -2.95 -14.61 33.89
C GLY A 286 -3.13 -13.15 34.30
N ARG A 287 -2.52 -12.69 35.40
CA ARG A 287 -2.52 -11.28 35.82
C ARG A 287 -1.16 -10.62 35.54
N GLY A 288 -1.19 -9.39 35.03
CA GLY A 288 0.03 -8.60 34.82
C GLY A 288 0.60 -8.17 36.17
N THR A 289 1.90 -8.38 36.38
CA THR A 289 2.52 -8.07 37.68
C THR A 289 2.69 -6.58 37.93
N LEU A 290 2.73 -5.77 36.86
CA LEU A 290 2.82 -4.31 36.96
C LEU A 290 1.47 -3.61 36.76
N TYR A 291 0.63 -4.11 35.85
CA TYR A 291 -0.64 -3.49 35.48
C TYR A 291 -1.73 -4.53 35.30
N SER A 292 -2.84 -4.35 36.02
CA SER A 292 -4.03 -5.21 35.90
C SER A 292 -4.85 -4.89 34.64
N SER A 293 -4.90 -3.62 34.26
CA SER A 293 -5.72 -3.13 33.14
C SER A 293 -5.06 -1.95 32.44
N GLY A 294 -5.50 -1.62 31.22
CA GLY A 294 -4.97 -0.47 30.48
C GLY A 294 -5.19 0.88 31.19
N THR A 295 -6.32 1.03 31.90
CA THR A 295 -6.64 2.23 32.70
C THR A 295 -5.77 2.33 33.96
N ASP A 296 -5.49 1.20 34.59
CA ASP A 296 -4.56 1.09 35.71
C ASP A 296 -3.13 1.47 35.27
N ALA A 297 -2.71 1.02 34.09
CA ALA A 297 -1.45 1.45 33.49
C ALA A 297 -1.39 2.97 33.28
N ILE A 298 -2.45 3.62 32.79
CA ILE A 298 -2.48 5.08 32.65
C ILE A 298 -2.31 5.78 33.99
N LYS A 299 -3.11 5.41 35.00
CA LYS A 299 -3.05 6.01 36.35
C LYS A 299 -1.67 5.85 36.97
N HIS A 300 -1.10 4.66 36.85
CA HIS A 300 0.22 4.36 37.38
C HIS A 300 1.32 5.14 36.64
N ILE A 301 1.24 5.29 35.30
CA ILE A 301 2.22 6.08 34.54
C ILE A 301 2.19 7.55 34.97
N ILE A 302 0.99 8.14 35.10
CA ILE A 302 0.81 9.52 35.57
C ILE A 302 1.43 9.71 36.96
N LYS A 303 1.10 8.82 37.91
CA LYS A 303 1.54 8.94 39.30
C LYS A 303 3.07 8.80 39.47
N VAL A 304 3.73 8.04 38.60
CA VAL A 304 5.15 7.69 38.78
C VAL A 304 6.09 8.49 37.89
N GLU A 305 5.75 8.69 36.61
CA GLU A 305 6.63 9.36 35.64
C GLU A 305 6.10 10.72 35.19
N GLY A 306 4.85 11.05 35.54
CA GLY A 306 4.19 12.28 35.12
C GLY A 306 3.65 12.21 33.69
N VAL A 307 3.01 13.30 33.27
CA VAL A 307 2.32 13.40 31.98
C VAL A 307 3.30 13.42 30.79
N SER A 308 4.54 13.89 30.99
CA SER A 308 5.58 13.92 29.95
C SER A 308 5.99 12.52 29.47
N ALA A 309 5.78 11.48 30.30
CA ALA A 309 6.09 10.10 29.96
C ALA A 309 5.30 9.57 28.74
N PHE A 310 4.08 10.05 28.53
CA PHE A 310 3.25 9.67 27.38
C PHE A 310 3.79 10.18 26.04
N TYR A 311 4.65 11.20 26.08
CA TYR A 311 5.24 11.78 24.88
C TYR A 311 6.66 11.26 24.59
N LYS A 312 7.19 10.35 25.42
CA LYS A 312 8.47 9.67 25.15
C LYS A 312 8.38 8.88 23.84
N GLY A 313 9.32 9.14 22.93
CA GLY A 313 9.35 8.50 21.60
C GLY A 313 8.40 9.12 20.57
N PHE A 314 7.90 10.34 20.79
CA PHE A 314 7.11 11.07 19.78
C PHE A 314 7.92 11.29 18.49
N THR A 315 9.17 11.75 18.59
CA THR A 315 10.04 12.01 17.44
C THR A 315 10.32 10.74 16.64
N THR A 316 10.66 9.62 17.29
CA THR A 316 10.79 8.33 16.59
C THR A 316 9.50 7.91 15.93
N HIS A 317 8.35 8.15 16.56
CA HIS A 317 7.07 7.81 15.98
C HIS A 317 6.78 8.61 14.69
N PHE A 318 7.01 9.91 14.73
CA PHE A 318 6.86 10.80 13.58
C PHE A 318 7.82 10.44 12.45
N LEU A 319 9.11 10.28 12.77
CA LEU A 319 10.16 9.87 11.82
C LEU A 319 9.92 8.49 11.21
N ARG A 320 9.12 7.64 11.86
CA ARG A 320 8.71 6.36 11.30
C ARG A 320 7.54 6.51 10.33
N ILE A 321 6.52 7.29 10.69
CA ILE A 321 5.26 7.36 9.94
C ILE A 321 5.48 7.89 8.52
N GLY A 322 6.19 9.00 8.37
CA GLY A 322 6.42 9.65 7.07
C GLY A 322 7.08 8.71 6.05
N PRO A 323 8.34 8.26 6.31
CA PRO A 323 9.05 7.35 5.42
C PRO A 323 8.29 6.05 5.15
N HIS A 324 7.58 5.51 6.14
CA HIS A 324 6.77 4.31 5.94
C HIS A 324 5.66 4.50 4.90
N PHE A 325 4.93 5.61 4.96
CA PHE A 325 3.90 5.91 3.97
C PHE A 325 4.49 6.15 2.59
N CYS A 326 5.54 6.96 2.48
CA CYS A 326 6.21 7.23 1.21
C CYS A 326 6.68 5.94 0.53
N LEU A 327 7.40 5.09 1.27
CA LEU A 327 7.90 3.82 0.75
C LEU A 327 6.75 2.88 0.37
N THR A 328 5.70 2.81 1.18
CA THR A 328 4.53 1.97 0.87
C THR A 328 3.89 2.36 -0.46
N PHE A 329 3.68 3.65 -0.71
CA PHE A 329 3.09 4.12 -1.97
C PHE A 329 4.02 3.95 -3.17
N VAL A 330 5.32 4.17 -3.00
CA VAL A 330 6.33 3.91 -4.04
C VAL A 330 6.34 2.42 -4.41
N PHE A 331 6.43 1.52 -3.44
CA PHE A 331 6.41 0.08 -3.70
C PHE A 331 5.09 -0.38 -4.31
N LEU A 332 3.96 0.16 -3.84
CA LEU A 332 2.66 -0.13 -4.44
C LEU A 332 2.62 0.29 -5.91
N GLY A 333 3.12 1.48 -6.25
CA GLY A 333 3.20 1.96 -7.63
C GLY A 333 4.15 1.12 -8.50
N MET A 334 5.30 0.71 -7.95
CA MET A 334 6.23 -0.20 -8.63
C MET A 334 5.60 -1.55 -8.94
N PHE A 335 4.98 -2.21 -7.95
CA PHE A 335 4.37 -3.51 -8.15
C PHE A 335 3.15 -3.47 -9.08
N ARG A 336 2.36 -2.38 -9.04
CA ARG A 336 1.26 -2.18 -10.00
C ARG A 336 1.77 -2.09 -11.44
N ARG A 337 2.85 -1.34 -11.69
CA ARG A 337 3.46 -1.24 -13.03
C ARG A 337 4.01 -2.59 -13.50
N GLN A 338 4.67 -3.34 -12.62
CA GLN A 338 5.17 -4.68 -12.95
C GLN A 338 4.02 -5.66 -13.26
N LEU A 339 2.95 -5.68 -12.47
CA LEU A 339 1.78 -6.50 -12.79
C LEU A 339 1.13 -6.09 -14.11
N ALA A 340 1.03 -4.78 -14.40
CA ALA A 340 0.51 -4.30 -15.67
C ALA A 340 1.37 -4.77 -16.86
N GLN A 341 2.70 -4.78 -16.72
CA GLN A 341 3.59 -5.32 -17.74
C GLN A 341 3.38 -6.82 -17.96
N VAL A 342 3.27 -7.60 -16.87
CA VAL A 342 2.96 -9.04 -16.94
C VAL A 342 1.61 -9.27 -17.61
N TYR A 343 0.63 -8.43 -17.33
CA TYR A 343 -0.71 -8.53 -17.92
C TYR A 343 -0.71 -8.22 -19.40
N ASN A 344 -0.01 -7.17 -19.81
CA ASN A 344 0.17 -6.87 -21.22
C ASN A 344 0.87 -8.03 -21.94
N TYR A 345 1.88 -8.65 -21.32
CA TYR A 345 2.56 -9.81 -21.90
C TYR A 345 1.64 -11.03 -22.01
N LEU A 346 0.84 -11.33 -20.97
CA LEU A 346 -0.12 -12.43 -21.00
C LEU A 346 -1.23 -12.19 -22.03
N ASP A 347 -1.75 -10.96 -22.11
CA ASP A 347 -2.77 -10.59 -23.08
C ASP A 347 -2.22 -10.67 -24.51
N LEU A 348 -0.97 -10.24 -24.76
CA LEU A 348 -0.29 -10.43 -26.04
C LEU A 348 -0.11 -11.91 -26.39
N ARG A 349 0.23 -12.76 -25.41
CA ARG A 349 0.38 -14.20 -25.61
C ARG A 349 -0.95 -14.88 -25.94
N ASP A 350 -2.02 -14.50 -25.26
CA ASP A 350 -3.36 -15.05 -25.51
C ASP A 350 -3.90 -14.57 -26.87
N SER A 351 -3.62 -13.32 -27.26
CA SER A 351 -3.91 -12.83 -28.61
C SER A 351 -3.09 -13.56 -29.68
N PHE A 352 -1.78 -13.76 -29.49
CA PHE A 352 -0.93 -14.50 -30.41
C PHE A 352 -1.50 -15.90 -30.70
N LYS A 353 -1.87 -16.64 -29.65
CA LYS A 353 -2.52 -17.96 -29.76
C LYS A 353 -3.87 -17.94 -30.48
N THR A 354 -4.55 -16.81 -30.52
CA THR A 354 -5.84 -16.69 -31.23
C THR A 354 -5.61 -16.57 -32.73
N PHE A 355 -4.51 -15.95 -33.14
CA PHE A 355 -4.15 -15.76 -34.54
C PHE A 355 -3.35 -16.93 -35.11
N ASP A 356 -2.52 -17.58 -34.30
CA ASP A 356 -1.80 -18.83 -34.61
C ASP A 356 -2.78 -20.01 -34.59
N LYS A 357 -3.41 -20.28 -35.73
CA LYS A 357 -4.47 -21.30 -35.86
C LYS A 357 -3.88 -22.69 -36.02
N ASN A 358 -2.68 -22.79 -36.59
CA ASN A 358 -2.00 -24.06 -36.83
C ASN A 358 -1.17 -24.53 -35.60
N GLY A 359 -0.90 -23.63 -34.65
CA GLY A 359 -0.21 -23.90 -33.38
C GLY A 359 1.29 -24.11 -33.53
N ASP A 360 1.90 -23.65 -34.62
CA ASP A 360 3.32 -23.85 -34.91
C ASP A 360 4.25 -22.82 -34.23
N GLY A 361 3.67 -21.80 -33.59
CA GLY A 361 4.39 -20.77 -32.86
C GLY A 361 4.89 -19.61 -33.73
N VAL A 362 4.48 -19.54 -35.00
CA VAL A 362 4.77 -18.44 -35.93
C VAL A 362 3.53 -18.04 -36.71
N LEU A 363 3.34 -16.74 -36.97
CA LEU A 363 2.23 -16.27 -37.79
C LEU A 363 2.67 -16.23 -39.26
N ASP A 364 2.05 -17.07 -40.08
CA ASP A 364 2.28 -17.07 -41.51
C ASP A 364 1.54 -15.91 -42.22
N SER A 365 1.84 -15.70 -43.50
CA SER A 365 1.22 -14.64 -44.31
C SER A 365 -0.32 -14.73 -44.40
N ARG A 366 -0.92 -15.92 -44.23
CA ARG A 366 -2.38 -16.13 -44.28
C ARG A 366 -3.03 -15.79 -42.95
N GLU A 367 -2.42 -16.20 -41.84
CA GLU A 367 -2.82 -15.90 -40.48
C GLU A 367 -2.66 -14.42 -40.17
N LEU A 368 -1.56 -13.81 -40.63
CA LEU A 368 -1.33 -12.37 -40.54
C LEU A 368 -2.41 -11.58 -41.30
N ALA A 369 -2.77 -12.00 -42.52
CA ALA A 369 -3.87 -11.38 -43.27
C ALA A 369 -5.22 -11.56 -42.56
N SER A 370 -5.45 -12.71 -41.90
CA SER A 370 -6.63 -12.93 -41.05
C SER A 370 -6.65 -11.97 -39.85
N ALA A 371 -5.49 -11.74 -39.21
CA ALA A 371 -5.36 -10.81 -38.08
C ALA A 371 -5.63 -9.35 -38.50
N VAL A 372 -5.09 -8.93 -39.64
CA VAL A 372 -5.33 -7.59 -40.22
C VAL A 372 -6.82 -7.38 -40.52
N ARG A 373 -7.51 -8.39 -41.07
CA ARG A 373 -8.96 -8.34 -41.35
C ARG A 373 -9.80 -8.21 -40.08
N GLU A 374 -9.38 -8.81 -38.98
CA GLU A 374 -10.07 -8.68 -37.70
C GLU A 374 -9.87 -7.30 -37.05
N VAL A 375 -8.68 -6.72 -37.26
CA VAL A 375 -8.34 -5.37 -36.80
C VAL A 375 -9.03 -4.27 -37.59
N ILE A 376 -9.14 -4.43 -38.92
CA ILE A 376 -9.76 -3.47 -39.83
C ILE A 376 -10.99 -4.11 -40.47
N PRO A 377 -12.14 -4.15 -39.77
CA PRO A 377 -13.33 -4.77 -40.33
C PRO A 377 -13.88 -3.93 -41.48
N LYS A 378 -14.32 -4.60 -42.56
CA LYS A 378 -14.93 -3.98 -43.75
C LYS A 378 -16.09 -3.03 -43.41
N THR A 379 -16.83 -3.29 -42.33
CA THR A 379 -17.95 -2.45 -41.86
C THR A 379 -17.57 -0.99 -41.57
N ASN A 380 -16.30 -0.70 -41.30
CA ASN A 380 -15.84 0.67 -41.01
C ASN A 380 -15.42 1.43 -42.27
N LEU A 381 -15.42 0.79 -43.44
CA LEU A 381 -14.87 1.33 -44.68
C LEU A 381 -15.79 1.04 -45.87
N ASN A 382 -16.30 2.09 -46.52
CA ASN A 382 -17.12 1.98 -47.73
C ASN A 382 -16.26 1.66 -48.98
N PHE A 383 -15.50 0.55 -48.95
CA PHE A 383 -14.67 0.08 -50.08
C PHE A 383 -15.36 -1.05 -50.86
N GLU A 384 -15.09 -1.12 -52.16
CA GLU A 384 -15.40 -2.30 -52.98
C GLU A 384 -14.53 -3.50 -52.55
N ASP A 385 -15.01 -4.73 -52.78
CA ASP A 385 -14.32 -5.95 -52.35
C ASP A 385 -12.87 -6.07 -52.85
N ALA A 386 -12.62 -5.63 -54.08
CA ALA A 386 -11.28 -5.65 -54.68
C ALA A 386 -10.33 -4.63 -54.04
N GLU A 387 -10.82 -3.44 -53.67
CA GLU A 387 -10.02 -2.41 -53.01
C GLU A 387 -9.70 -2.79 -51.57
N TYR A 388 -10.65 -3.44 -50.87
CA TYR A 388 -10.44 -3.94 -49.53
C TYR A 388 -9.37 -5.02 -49.48
N GLU A 389 -9.41 -6.02 -50.37
CA GLU A 389 -8.38 -7.08 -50.40
C GLU A 389 -6.99 -6.53 -50.76
N LYS A 390 -6.91 -5.55 -51.66
CA LYS A 390 -5.65 -4.86 -51.97
C LYS A 390 -5.09 -4.10 -50.75
N MET A 391 -5.96 -3.44 -49.99
CA MET A 391 -5.59 -2.74 -48.76
C MET A 391 -5.09 -3.72 -47.68
N ILE A 392 -5.75 -4.86 -47.51
CA ILE A 392 -5.31 -5.90 -46.55
C ILE A 392 -3.94 -6.43 -46.93
N LEU A 393 -3.70 -6.70 -48.22
CA LEU A 393 -2.40 -7.17 -48.71
C LEU A 393 -1.29 -6.13 -48.50
N ASP A 394 -1.55 -4.86 -48.80
CA ASP A 394 -0.61 -3.74 -48.56
C ASP A 394 -0.28 -3.57 -47.07
N ALA A 395 -1.31 -3.65 -46.21
CA ALA A 395 -1.13 -3.59 -44.76
C ALA A 395 -0.32 -4.80 -44.23
N THR A 396 -0.60 -6.01 -44.74
CA THR A 396 0.12 -7.24 -44.37
C THR A 396 1.60 -7.15 -44.75
N MET A 397 1.91 -6.68 -45.96
CA MET A 397 3.29 -6.47 -46.43
C MET A 397 4.02 -5.40 -45.63
N ARG A 398 3.34 -4.30 -45.26
CA ARG A 398 3.91 -3.23 -44.42
C ARG A 398 4.24 -3.73 -43.01
N VAL A 399 3.36 -4.56 -42.44
CA VAL A 399 3.58 -5.16 -41.13
C VAL A 399 4.78 -6.12 -41.17
N LEU A 400 4.86 -6.99 -42.18
CA LEU A 400 6.04 -7.85 -42.38
C LEU A 400 7.30 -7.01 -42.52
N ALA A 401 7.33 -5.99 -43.39
CA ALA A 401 8.51 -5.16 -43.60
C ALA A 401 9.01 -4.44 -42.34
N THR A 402 8.16 -4.25 -41.33
CA THR A 402 8.49 -3.53 -40.09
C THR A 402 8.80 -4.46 -38.92
N ALA A 403 8.04 -5.56 -38.78
CA ALA A 403 8.11 -6.44 -37.61
C ALA A 403 8.94 -7.72 -37.84
N ASP A 404 9.10 -8.18 -39.09
CA ASP A 404 9.90 -9.35 -39.46
C ASP A 404 11.40 -8.97 -39.50
N LYS A 405 12.11 -9.21 -38.39
CA LYS A 405 13.52 -8.81 -38.26
C LYS A 405 14.45 -9.83 -38.89
N ASP A 406 14.05 -11.10 -38.89
CA ASP A 406 14.85 -12.20 -39.43
C ASP A 406 14.61 -12.43 -40.94
N LYS A 407 13.66 -11.70 -41.54
CA LYS A 407 13.23 -11.82 -42.94
C LYS A 407 12.69 -13.21 -43.27
N SER A 408 12.11 -13.88 -42.29
CA SER A 408 11.55 -15.23 -42.43
C SER A 408 10.22 -15.25 -43.20
N GLN A 409 9.61 -14.08 -43.47
CA GLN A 409 8.23 -13.93 -43.95
C GLN A 409 7.18 -14.48 -42.98
N THR A 410 7.56 -14.64 -41.70
CA THR A 410 6.71 -15.08 -40.60
C THR A 410 6.91 -14.16 -39.41
N ILE A 411 5.92 -14.05 -38.51
CA ILE A 411 6.05 -13.25 -37.29
C ILE A 411 6.09 -14.17 -36.08
N SER A 412 7.20 -14.18 -35.38
CA SER A 412 7.35 -14.89 -34.11
C SER A 412 6.66 -14.14 -32.95
N PHE A 413 6.47 -14.82 -31.81
CA PHE A 413 5.91 -14.16 -30.62
C PHE A 413 6.77 -13.00 -30.10
N GLU A 414 8.10 -13.02 -30.33
CA GLU A 414 9.00 -11.93 -29.92
C GLU A 414 8.80 -10.66 -30.76
N GLU A 415 8.38 -10.82 -32.01
CA GLU A 415 8.11 -9.74 -32.97
C GLU A 415 6.64 -9.28 -32.93
N TYR A 416 5.77 -10.08 -32.33
CA TYR A 416 4.35 -9.78 -32.17
C TYR A 416 4.03 -8.42 -31.54
N PRO A 417 4.75 -7.93 -30.49
CA PRO A 417 4.52 -6.59 -29.96
C PRO A 417 4.74 -5.48 -31.01
N GLU A 418 5.73 -5.61 -31.88
CA GLU A 418 6.00 -4.63 -32.95
C GLU A 418 4.94 -4.72 -34.06
N MET A 419 4.53 -5.93 -34.42
CA MET A 419 3.39 -6.19 -35.30
C MET A 419 2.12 -5.48 -34.78
N THR A 420 1.80 -5.62 -33.49
CA THR A 420 0.62 -4.97 -32.90
C THR A 420 0.69 -3.44 -32.90
N GLN A 421 1.88 -2.86 -32.69
CA GLN A 421 2.08 -1.41 -32.77
C GLN A 421 1.88 -0.87 -34.18
N GLU A 422 2.40 -1.57 -35.20
CA GLU A 422 2.25 -1.13 -36.58
C GLU A 422 0.80 -1.31 -37.06
N LEU A 423 0.12 -2.39 -36.68
CA LEU A 423 -1.32 -2.55 -36.94
C LEU A 423 -2.15 -1.43 -36.30
N GLN A 424 -1.79 -1.00 -35.09
CA GLN A 424 -2.45 0.14 -34.43
C GLN A 424 -2.22 1.45 -35.18
N ARG A 425 -1.02 1.69 -35.71
CA ARG A 425 -0.74 2.86 -36.56
C ARG A 425 -1.55 2.82 -37.85
N ILE A 426 -1.56 1.69 -38.55
CA ILE A 426 -2.33 1.51 -39.78
C ILE A 426 -3.83 1.75 -39.51
N TYR A 427 -4.36 1.21 -38.41
CA TYR A 427 -5.75 1.43 -38.02
C TYR A 427 -6.07 2.91 -37.80
N VAL A 428 -5.22 3.65 -37.08
CA VAL A 428 -5.40 5.09 -36.84
C VAL A 428 -5.28 5.89 -38.15
N GLU A 429 -4.28 5.60 -39.00
CA GLU A 429 -4.11 6.24 -40.30
C GLU A 429 -5.35 6.06 -41.20
N LYS A 430 -5.87 4.83 -41.30
CA LYS A 430 -7.00 4.52 -42.17
C LYS A 430 -8.32 5.07 -41.63
N THR A 431 -8.53 5.05 -40.31
CA THR A 431 -9.73 5.64 -39.69
C THR A 431 -9.73 7.17 -39.84
N THR A 432 -8.60 7.82 -39.56
CA THR A 432 -8.43 9.28 -39.71
C THR A 432 -8.60 9.70 -41.17
N ALA A 433 -8.06 8.92 -42.13
CA ALA A 433 -8.27 9.16 -43.55
C ALA A 433 -9.75 9.04 -43.93
N SER A 434 -10.44 7.98 -43.49
CA SER A 434 -11.88 7.79 -43.73
C SER A 434 -12.72 8.97 -43.21
N GLU A 435 -12.44 9.46 -42.00
CA GLU A 435 -13.10 10.63 -41.42
C GLU A 435 -12.81 11.93 -42.21
N LEU A 436 -11.57 12.13 -42.64
CA LEU A 436 -11.17 13.26 -43.48
C LEU A 436 -11.88 13.24 -44.85
N PHE A 437 -11.91 12.09 -45.52
CA PHE A 437 -12.59 11.93 -46.80
C PHE A 437 -14.11 12.06 -46.66
N GLY A 438 -14.70 11.56 -45.57
CA GLY A 438 -16.10 11.76 -45.25
C GLY A 438 -16.47 13.24 -45.06
N ASN A 439 -15.64 13.98 -44.32
CA ASN A 439 -15.82 15.42 -44.10
C ASN A 439 -15.65 16.24 -45.38
N ILE A 440 -14.71 15.87 -46.25
CA ILE A 440 -14.53 16.50 -47.57
C ILE A 440 -15.74 16.20 -48.45
N LYS A 441 -16.20 14.94 -48.53
CA LYS A 441 -17.37 14.55 -49.31
C LYS A 441 -18.64 15.29 -48.85
N GLN A 442 -18.85 15.45 -47.54
CA GLN A 442 -19.96 16.25 -47.00
C GLN A 442 -19.84 17.75 -47.33
N ARG A 443 -18.64 18.32 -47.28
CA ARG A 443 -18.41 19.73 -47.67
C ARG A 443 -18.63 19.95 -49.16
N THR A 444 -18.19 19.02 -50.01
CA THR A 444 -18.39 19.07 -51.45
C THR A 444 -19.87 18.88 -51.82
N MET A 445 -20.60 17.94 -51.19
CA MET A 445 -22.05 17.82 -51.43
C MET A 445 -22.82 19.09 -51.01
N LYS A 446 -22.47 19.68 -49.87
CA LYS A 446 -23.05 20.96 -49.43
C LYS A 446 -22.73 22.13 -50.37
N SER A 447 -21.57 22.14 -51.05
CA SER A 447 -21.23 23.20 -52.01
C SER A 447 -21.91 23.01 -53.37
N PHE A 448 -22.32 21.78 -53.72
CA PHE A 448 -23.00 21.44 -54.97
C PHE A 448 -24.54 21.35 -54.85
N GLY A 449 -25.10 21.60 -53.66
CA GLY A 449 -26.56 21.73 -53.47
C GLY A 449 -27.34 20.42 -53.64
N ILE A 450 -26.75 19.28 -53.27
CA ILE A 450 -27.45 17.99 -53.10
C ILE A 450 -27.50 17.65 -51.61
#